data_AF-A0AAD4BUX2-F1
#
_entry.id   AF-A0AAD4BUX2-F1
#
_cell.length_a   1.000
_cell.length_b   1.000
_cell.length_c   1.000
_cell.angle_alpha   90.00
_cell.angle_beta   90.00
_cell.angle_gamma   90.00
#
_symmetry.space_group_name_H-M   'P 1'
#
loop_
_entity.id
_entity.type
_entity.pdbx_description
1 polymer ?
#
loop_
_entity_poly.entity_id
_entity_poly.type
_entity_poly.pdbx_seq_one_letter_code
_entity_poly.pdbx_strand_id
1 'polypeptide(L)'
;MQHGTALSNDVLVTAAPAAAHYIPDFITVEEEEYLLRKIDESPKLNWKPLGNRRLQLWGGEILQKNVLFRKAMPPFLTSYPNVIGRLKETQAFAFSPHKQPNHIILNEYLPGQGIMPHEDGPLYYPVVGTVSLGSHSVFHYYAYNSDRTPDHVAHTSSGRTIYPKPVLSVFLEPRSVIITSGDLYTSHLHGIDEVTHDVFLGDGRLLCPTGDEVVLSNWRTVRTQNMADVLRYGGTLPRETRLSLTCRDVEKVATPMRGHLPALNQVRLV
;
A
#
# COMPACT_ATOMS: atom_id res chain seq x y z
N MET A 1 17.57 -11.10 -19.75
CA MET A 1 18.14 -10.14 -18.78
C MET A 1 17.42 -8.82 -18.97
N GLN A 2 16.40 -8.54 -18.15
CA GLN A 2 15.80 -7.21 -18.08
C GLN A 2 16.08 -6.70 -16.67
N HIS A 3 17.01 -5.75 -16.59
CA HIS A 3 17.25 -5.00 -15.37
C HIS A 3 16.06 -4.06 -15.17
N GLY A 4 15.46 -4.08 -13.98
CA GLY A 4 14.44 -3.11 -13.58
C GLY A 4 15.00 -1.70 -13.74
N THR A 5 14.37 -0.90 -14.59
CA THR A 5 14.80 0.46 -14.89
C THR A 5 14.63 1.34 -13.65
N ALA A 6 15.69 2.07 -13.31
CA ALA A 6 15.73 3.03 -12.22
C ALA A 6 14.71 4.16 -12.41
N LEU A 7 14.14 4.60 -11.29
CA LEU A 7 13.14 5.66 -11.20
C LEU A 7 13.76 7.02 -11.54
N SER A 8 13.22 7.71 -12.55
CA SER A 8 13.54 9.11 -12.85
C SER A 8 12.66 10.03 -12.01
N ASN A 9 13.29 11.04 -11.42
CA ASN A 9 12.60 12.26 -11.03
C ASN A 9 12.12 12.97 -12.30
N ASP A 10 10.97 13.62 -12.20
CA ASP A 10 10.29 14.42 -13.21
C ASP A 10 9.36 13.67 -14.19
N VAL A 11 8.09 14.07 -14.08
CA VAL A 11 6.97 13.90 -15.02
C VAL A 11 6.37 12.48 -15.13
N LEU A 12 5.21 12.34 -14.47
CA LEU A 12 4.10 11.51 -14.94
C LEU A 12 3.78 11.84 -16.40
N VAL A 13 4.32 11.10 -17.37
CA VAL A 13 3.64 10.63 -18.59
C VAL A 13 4.52 9.53 -19.21
N THR A 14 4.13 8.27 -19.03
CA THR A 14 3.92 7.29 -20.10
C THR A 14 3.47 5.99 -19.44
N ALA A 15 2.49 5.34 -20.06
CA ALA A 15 2.00 4.03 -19.68
C ALA A 15 3.12 2.98 -19.78
N ALA A 16 3.98 2.90 -18.79
CA ALA A 16 4.93 1.81 -18.61
C ALA A 16 4.19 0.65 -17.91
N PRO A 17 4.09 -0.56 -18.51
CA PRO A 17 3.28 -1.67 -17.99
C PRO A 17 3.80 -2.36 -16.72
N ALA A 18 4.83 -1.84 -16.06
CA ALA A 18 5.39 -2.41 -14.83
C ALA A 18 6.03 -1.29 -14.01
N ALA A 19 5.31 -0.74 -13.02
CA ALA A 19 5.83 0.43 -12.33
C ALA A 19 5.42 0.51 -10.86
N ALA A 20 6.46 0.55 -10.01
CA ALA A 20 6.40 1.03 -8.65
C ALA A 20 6.93 2.47 -8.65
N HIS A 21 6.10 3.45 -8.31
CA HIS A 21 6.48 4.86 -8.24
C HIS A 21 6.52 5.32 -6.79
N TYR A 22 7.70 5.76 -6.34
CA TYR A 22 7.89 6.33 -5.01
C TYR A 22 7.81 7.85 -5.05
N ILE A 23 7.01 8.44 -4.16
CA ILE A 23 6.88 9.89 -3.99
C ILE A 23 7.15 10.22 -2.51
N PRO A 24 8.28 10.84 -2.16
CA PRO A 24 8.53 11.33 -0.80
C PRO A 24 7.69 12.58 -0.52
N ASP A 25 7.49 12.92 0.76
CA ASP A 25 6.73 14.10 1.20
C ASP A 25 5.36 14.24 0.52
N PHE A 26 4.67 13.12 0.30
CA PHE A 26 3.34 13.09 -0.30
C PHE A 26 2.29 13.79 0.57
N ILE A 27 2.52 13.79 1.88
CA ILE A 27 1.85 14.64 2.86
C ILE A 27 2.89 15.41 3.69
N THR A 28 2.48 16.53 4.29
CA THR A 28 3.37 17.29 5.18
C THR A 28 3.44 16.65 6.57
N VAL A 29 4.32 17.17 7.43
CA VAL A 29 4.43 16.74 8.83
C VAL A 29 3.15 17.03 9.60
N GLU A 30 2.58 18.21 9.42
CA GLU A 30 1.34 18.64 10.09
C GLU A 30 0.14 17.79 9.66
N GLU A 31 0.14 17.38 8.39
CA GLU A 31 -0.88 16.51 7.83
C GLU A 31 -0.79 15.08 8.36
N GLU A 32 0.43 14.56 8.54
CA GLU A 32 0.65 13.27 9.21
C GLU A 32 0.20 13.31 10.66
N GLU A 33 0.60 14.33 11.42
CA GLU A 33 0.15 14.52 12.82
C GLU A 33 -1.38 14.56 12.92
N TYR A 34 -2.02 15.29 12.00
CA TYR A 34 -3.48 15.34 11.91
C TYR A 34 -4.09 13.96 11.62
N LEU A 35 -3.56 13.21 10.65
CA LEU A 35 -4.03 11.87 10.31
C LEU A 35 -3.85 10.87 11.45
N LEU A 36 -2.67 10.86 12.10
CA LEU A 36 -2.37 9.99 13.23
C LEU A 36 -3.35 10.23 14.38
N ARG A 37 -3.63 11.49 14.70
CA ARG A 37 -4.65 11.83 15.70
C ARG A 37 -6.05 11.37 15.29
N LYS A 38 -6.45 11.52 14.01
CA LYS A 38 -7.75 11.04 13.53
C LYS A 38 -7.88 9.51 13.55
N ILE A 39 -6.79 8.81 13.33
CA ILE A 39 -6.72 7.35 13.47
C ILE A 39 -6.91 6.95 14.93
N ASP A 40 -6.26 7.62 15.87
CA ASP A 40 -6.39 7.33 17.31
C ASP A 40 -7.80 7.67 17.85
N GLU A 41 -8.40 8.77 17.38
CA GLU A 41 -9.79 9.17 17.68
C GLU A 41 -10.84 8.20 17.07
N SER A 42 -10.46 7.34 16.12
CA SER A 42 -11.39 6.41 15.47
C SER A 42 -11.82 5.27 16.42
N PRO A 43 -13.06 4.76 16.32
CA PRO A 43 -13.55 3.73 17.24
C PRO A 43 -12.65 2.49 17.31
N LYS A 44 -12.17 2.15 18.51
CA LYS A 44 -11.24 1.02 18.72
C LYS A 44 -11.81 -0.33 18.25
N LEU A 45 -13.13 -0.48 18.26
CA LEU A 45 -13.84 -1.67 17.77
C LEU A 45 -13.70 -1.90 16.25
N ASN A 46 -13.25 -0.90 15.49
CA ASN A 46 -13.00 -1.03 14.05
C ASN A 46 -11.70 -1.78 13.76
N TRP A 47 -10.79 -1.90 14.73
CA TRP A 47 -9.58 -2.68 14.60
C TRP A 47 -9.90 -4.17 14.59
N LYS A 48 -9.49 -4.83 13.51
CA LYS A 48 -9.59 -6.28 13.34
C LYS A 48 -8.19 -6.89 13.44
N PRO A 49 -7.98 -7.89 14.31
CA PRO A 49 -6.71 -8.61 14.35
C PRO A 49 -6.52 -9.39 13.03
N LEU A 50 -5.29 -9.42 12.53
CA LEU A 50 -4.87 -10.19 11.37
C LEU A 50 -3.48 -10.76 11.61
N GLY A 51 -3.41 -12.01 12.06
CA GLY A 51 -2.14 -12.60 12.51
C GLY A 51 -1.61 -11.85 13.73
N ASN A 52 -0.36 -11.39 13.64
CA ASN A 52 0.30 -10.58 14.67
C ASN A 52 0.04 -9.07 14.55
N ARG A 53 -0.59 -8.60 13.46
CA ARG A 53 -0.90 -7.18 13.22
C ARG A 53 -2.40 -6.91 13.32
N ARG A 54 -2.81 -5.65 13.11
CA ARG A 54 -4.23 -5.25 13.05
C ARG A 54 -4.51 -4.30 11.90
N LEU A 55 -5.77 -4.27 11.46
CA LEU A 55 -6.23 -3.38 10.39
C LEU A 55 -7.59 -2.76 10.67
N GLN A 56 -7.91 -1.68 9.95
CA GLN A 56 -9.26 -1.16 9.76
C GLN A 56 -9.61 -1.10 8.26
N LEU A 57 -10.90 -1.11 7.94
CA LEU A 57 -11.41 -0.94 6.58
C LEU A 57 -12.21 0.37 6.49
N TRP A 58 -11.89 1.21 5.51
CA TRP A 58 -12.58 2.47 5.25
C TRP A 58 -13.07 2.54 3.80
N GLY A 59 -14.18 3.26 3.57
CA GLY A 59 -14.87 3.30 2.27
C GLY A 59 -15.92 2.19 2.06
N GLY A 60 -15.99 1.21 2.97
CA GLY A 60 -17.02 0.18 2.97
C GLY A 60 -16.54 -1.15 3.54
N GLU A 61 -17.34 -2.18 3.33
CA GLU A 61 -17.00 -3.56 3.66
C GLU A 61 -17.07 -4.44 2.41
N ILE A 62 -16.15 -5.39 2.28
CA ILE A 62 -16.18 -6.38 1.20
C ILE A 62 -17.16 -7.50 1.59
N LEU A 63 -18.25 -7.63 0.83
CA LEU A 63 -19.22 -8.70 0.97
C LEU A 63 -18.80 -9.94 0.16
N GLN A 64 -19.63 -10.99 0.22
CA GLN A 64 -19.50 -12.16 -0.64
C GLN A 64 -19.39 -11.77 -2.12
N LYS A 65 -18.69 -12.61 -2.90
CA LYS A 65 -18.44 -12.40 -4.34
C LYS A 65 -17.68 -11.11 -4.67
N ASN A 66 -16.85 -10.62 -3.75
CA ASN A 66 -15.93 -9.50 -3.96
C ASN A 66 -16.64 -8.17 -4.30
N VAL A 67 -17.79 -7.92 -3.67
CA VAL A 67 -18.56 -6.68 -3.86
C VAL A 67 -18.33 -5.74 -2.68
N LEU A 68 -17.91 -4.50 -2.95
CA LEU A 68 -17.82 -3.46 -1.94
C LEU A 68 -19.21 -2.93 -1.60
N PHE A 69 -19.65 -3.13 -0.36
CA PHE A 69 -20.79 -2.40 0.20
C PHE A 69 -20.31 -1.02 0.65
N ARG A 70 -20.54 -0.03 -0.21
CA ARG A 70 -19.92 1.29 -0.09
C ARG A 70 -20.44 2.06 1.12
N LYS A 71 -19.51 2.62 1.89
CA LYS A 71 -19.76 3.64 2.93
C LYS A 71 -19.06 4.93 2.53
N ALA A 72 -19.42 6.04 3.17
CA ALA A 72 -18.70 7.29 2.97
C ALA A 72 -17.24 7.12 3.41
N MET A 73 -16.30 7.64 2.60
CA MET A 73 -14.90 7.72 2.99
C MET A 73 -14.76 8.75 4.12
N PRO A 74 -13.93 8.52 5.15
CA PRO A 74 -13.72 9.50 6.20
C PRO A 74 -13.32 10.89 5.65
N PRO A 75 -13.94 11.99 6.13
CA PRO A 75 -13.63 13.33 5.63
C PRO A 75 -12.16 13.74 5.78
N PHE A 76 -11.46 13.22 6.80
CA PHE A 76 -10.02 13.44 7.00
C PHE A 76 -9.13 12.79 5.92
N LEU A 77 -9.71 12.09 4.94
CA LEU A 77 -9.00 11.56 3.77
C LEU A 77 -9.41 12.24 2.45
N THR A 78 -10.48 13.05 2.48
CA THR A 78 -11.07 13.67 1.27
C THR A 78 -11.13 15.21 1.35
N SER A 79 -11.03 15.80 2.54
CA SER A 79 -11.05 17.24 2.75
C SER A 79 -9.67 17.79 3.14
N TYR A 80 -9.08 17.30 4.22
CA TYR A 80 -7.73 17.67 4.65
C TYR A 80 -7.08 16.47 5.37
N PRO A 81 -5.90 16.00 4.93
CA PRO A 81 -5.05 16.50 3.82
C PRO A 81 -5.49 16.09 2.39
N ASN A 82 -6.73 15.65 2.19
CA ASN A 82 -7.25 15.17 0.89
C ASN A 82 -6.34 14.16 0.18
N VAL A 83 -5.95 13.11 0.90
CA VAL A 83 -5.15 11.98 0.39
C VAL A 83 -5.75 11.39 -0.89
N ILE A 84 -7.07 11.25 -0.95
CA ILE A 84 -7.77 10.71 -2.12
C ILE A 84 -7.61 11.62 -3.34
N GLY A 85 -7.75 12.94 -3.15
CA GLY A 85 -7.56 13.93 -4.21
C GLY A 85 -6.14 13.92 -4.76
N ARG A 86 -5.13 13.90 -3.89
CA ARG A 86 -3.72 13.80 -4.31
C ARG A 86 -3.44 12.52 -5.08
N LEU A 87 -3.95 11.37 -4.62
CA LEU A 87 -3.81 10.11 -5.36
C LEU A 87 -4.47 10.17 -6.73
N LYS A 88 -5.63 10.83 -6.84
CA LYS A 88 -6.29 11.07 -8.13
C LYS A 88 -5.45 11.98 -9.04
N GLU A 89 -4.82 13.02 -8.50
CA GLU A 89 -3.97 13.95 -9.25
C GLU A 89 -2.77 13.24 -9.89
N THR A 90 -2.25 12.17 -9.26
CA THR A 90 -1.18 11.34 -9.86
C THR A 90 -1.58 10.62 -11.15
N GLN A 91 -2.86 10.61 -11.53
CA GLN A 91 -3.39 9.86 -12.68
C GLN A 91 -3.18 8.34 -12.63
N ALA A 92 -2.62 7.78 -11.56
CA ALA A 92 -2.41 6.34 -11.43
C ALA A 92 -3.72 5.53 -11.51
N PHE A 93 -4.81 6.13 -11.02
CA PHE A 93 -6.15 5.54 -11.05
C PHE A 93 -6.96 5.96 -12.28
N ALA A 94 -6.44 6.72 -13.24
CA ALA A 94 -7.23 7.35 -14.31
C ALA A 94 -8.07 6.36 -15.15
N PHE A 95 -7.62 5.11 -15.25
CA PHE A 95 -8.29 4.02 -15.97
C PHE A 95 -9.10 3.08 -15.07
N SER A 96 -9.04 3.26 -13.74
CA SER A 96 -9.86 2.48 -12.82
C SER A 96 -11.34 2.90 -12.93
N PRO A 97 -12.31 2.01 -12.63
CA PRO A 97 -13.73 2.31 -12.80
C PRO A 97 -14.19 3.62 -12.14
N HIS A 98 -13.64 3.95 -10.97
CA HIS A 98 -14.01 5.15 -10.22
C HIS A 98 -13.01 6.30 -10.38
N LYS A 99 -11.90 6.09 -11.08
CA LYS A 99 -10.83 7.07 -11.32
C LYS A 99 -10.10 7.57 -10.07
N GLN A 100 -10.29 6.89 -8.94
CA GLN A 100 -9.71 7.20 -7.63
C GLN A 100 -9.94 6.01 -6.69
N PRO A 101 -9.20 5.91 -5.57
CA PRO A 101 -9.48 4.90 -4.56
C PRO A 101 -10.90 5.05 -3.97
N ASN A 102 -11.58 3.91 -3.79
CA ASN A 102 -12.88 3.84 -3.12
C ASN A 102 -12.84 2.98 -1.84
N HIS A 103 -11.72 2.33 -1.56
CA HIS A 103 -11.51 1.47 -0.41
C HIS A 103 -10.09 1.65 0.14
N ILE A 104 -9.96 1.74 1.46
CA ILE A 104 -8.67 1.86 2.15
C ILE A 104 -8.58 0.80 3.23
N ILE A 105 -7.47 0.08 3.24
CA ILE A 105 -7.06 -0.75 4.38
C ILE A 105 -6.02 0.04 5.18
N LEU A 106 -6.37 0.43 6.40
CA LEU A 106 -5.41 0.96 7.36
C LEU A 106 -4.73 -0.22 8.05
N ASN A 107 -3.43 -0.40 7.85
CA ASN A 107 -2.65 -1.43 8.56
C ASN A 107 -1.76 -0.78 9.61
N GLU A 108 -1.68 -1.38 10.80
CA GLU A 108 -0.69 -1.03 11.83
C GLU A 108 0.35 -2.13 11.97
N TYR A 109 1.61 -1.73 12.08
CA TYR A 109 2.75 -2.58 12.33
C TYR A 109 3.51 -2.04 13.54
N LEU A 110 3.63 -2.84 14.60
CA LEU A 110 4.56 -2.59 15.70
C LEU A 110 5.98 -3.06 15.32
N PRO A 111 7.04 -2.62 16.02
CA PRO A 111 8.38 -3.13 15.79
C PRO A 111 8.42 -4.66 15.89
N GLY A 112 9.06 -5.31 14.92
CA GLY A 112 9.08 -6.78 14.80
C GLY A 112 7.91 -7.37 14.02
N GLN A 113 6.90 -6.58 13.63
CA GLN A 113 5.80 -7.05 12.78
C GLN A 113 6.06 -6.74 11.31
N GLY A 114 5.50 -7.57 10.44
CA GLY A 114 5.64 -7.44 9.01
C GLY A 114 4.49 -8.11 8.25
N ILE A 115 4.75 -8.41 6.99
CA ILE A 115 3.81 -9.12 6.12
C ILE A 115 4.60 -9.97 5.14
N MET A 116 4.31 -11.27 5.16
CA MET A 116 5.00 -12.22 4.29
C MET A 116 4.69 -11.90 2.82
N PRO A 117 5.55 -12.29 1.87
CA PRO A 117 5.30 -12.07 0.45
C PRO A 117 3.93 -12.59 0.02
N HIS A 118 3.09 -11.70 -0.49
CA HIS A 118 1.73 -12.01 -0.94
C HIS A 118 1.33 -11.14 -2.13
N GLU A 119 0.29 -11.57 -2.84
CA GLU A 119 -0.38 -10.78 -3.88
C GLU A 119 -1.62 -10.09 -3.31
N ASP A 120 -2.01 -9.00 -3.94
CA ASP A 120 -3.29 -8.38 -3.65
C ASP A 120 -4.44 -9.23 -4.21
N GLY A 121 -5.54 -9.30 -3.45
CA GLY A 121 -6.70 -10.07 -3.85
C GLY A 121 -7.30 -9.60 -5.19
N PRO A 122 -7.92 -10.50 -5.97
CA PRO A 122 -8.35 -10.24 -7.36
C PRO A 122 -9.57 -9.30 -7.48
N LEU A 123 -9.98 -8.66 -6.38
CA LEU A 123 -11.17 -7.80 -6.34
C LEU A 123 -10.89 -6.34 -6.71
N TYR A 124 -9.62 -5.95 -6.71
CA TYR A 124 -9.19 -4.58 -6.93
C TYR A 124 -8.72 -4.40 -8.38
N TYR A 125 -9.00 -3.23 -8.94
CA TYR A 125 -8.34 -2.78 -10.17
C TYR A 125 -6.81 -2.79 -9.95
N PRO A 126 -5.97 -3.15 -10.95
CA PRO A 126 -4.55 -3.43 -10.76
C PRO A 126 -3.66 -2.19 -10.55
N VAL A 127 -4.02 -1.38 -9.56
CA VAL A 127 -3.25 -0.26 -9.04
C VAL A 127 -3.53 -0.07 -7.55
N VAL A 128 -2.48 0.19 -6.78
CA VAL A 128 -2.57 0.48 -5.35
C VAL A 128 -1.66 1.65 -5.01
N GLY A 129 -2.14 2.56 -4.17
CA GLY A 129 -1.33 3.59 -3.54
C GLY A 129 -1.19 3.30 -2.05
N THR A 130 0.03 3.12 -1.56
CA THR A 130 0.31 2.86 -0.15
C THR A 130 1.00 4.06 0.48
N VAL A 131 0.25 4.82 1.28
CA VAL A 131 0.80 5.96 2.04
C VAL A 131 1.36 5.44 3.36
N SER A 132 2.60 5.79 3.69
CA SER A 132 3.26 5.38 4.94
C SER A 132 3.19 6.50 5.98
N LEU A 133 2.93 6.16 7.23
CA LEU A 133 2.80 7.10 8.35
C LEU A 133 3.58 6.61 9.59
N GLY A 134 4.08 7.54 10.39
CA GLY A 134 4.72 7.28 11.68
C GLY A 134 6.17 6.83 11.55
N SER A 135 6.40 5.60 11.11
CA SER A 135 7.74 5.03 10.97
C SER A 135 8.05 4.56 9.55
N HIS A 136 9.33 4.36 9.27
CA HIS A 136 9.81 3.84 8.01
C HIS A 136 9.60 2.33 7.90
N SER A 137 9.77 1.79 6.71
CA SER A 137 9.87 0.34 6.48
C SER A 137 10.57 0.06 5.15
N VAL A 138 11.10 -1.15 4.98
CA VAL A 138 11.55 -1.63 3.68
C VAL A 138 10.48 -2.51 3.06
N PHE A 139 10.10 -2.17 1.83
CA PHE A 139 9.10 -2.87 1.04
C PHE A 139 9.78 -3.66 -0.08
N HIS A 140 9.57 -4.97 -0.08
CA HIS A 140 10.18 -5.89 -1.03
C HIS A 140 9.15 -6.39 -2.03
N TYR A 141 9.54 -6.50 -3.29
CA TYR A 141 8.80 -7.21 -4.33
C TYR A 141 9.56 -8.48 -4.72
N TYR A 142 8.83 -9.58 -4.88
CA TYR A 142 9.37 -10.90 -5.17
C TYR A 142 8.72 -11.48 -6.43
N ALA A 143 9.50 -12.23 -7.19
CA ALA A 143 9.01 -13.04 -8.30
C ALA A 143 8.81 -14.51 -7.85
N TYR A 144 8.12 -15.30 -8.67
CA TYR A 144 8.07 -16.75 -8.46
C TYR A 144 9.27 -17.44 -9.15
N ASN A 145 9.66 -18.62 -8.69
CA ASN A 145 10.82 -19.35 -9.23
C ASN A 145 10.69 -19.74 -10.72
N SER A 146 9.47 -19.78 -11.27
CA SER A 146 9.21 -20.18 -12.66
C SER A 146 9.37 -19.05 -13.69
N ASP A 147 9.59 -17.80 -13.26
CA ASP A 147 9.70 -16.64 -14.14
C ASP A 147 11.06 -16.58 -14.89
N ARG A 148 11.76 -17.72 -15.03
CA ARG A 148 12.96 -17.90 -15.85
C ARG A 148 12.82 -18.84 -17.06
N THR A 149 11.70 -19.53 -17.27
CA THR A 149 11.42 -20.26 -18.54
C THR A 149 9.92 -20.48 -18.75
N PRO A 150 9.33 -20.12 -19.91
CA PRO A 150 7.96 -20.46 -20.23
C PRO A 150 7.92 -21.86 -20.85
N ASP A 151 7.71 -22.90 -20.03
CA ASP A 151 7.24 -24.18 -20.56
C ASP A 151 5.80 -24.43 -20.11
N HIS A 152 4.95 -24.55 -21.12
CA HIS A 152 3.52 -24.82 -21.05
C HIS A 152 3.24 -26.13 -20.30
N VAL A 153 2.65 -26.08 -19.11
CA VAL A 153 1.59 -27.03 -18.70
C VAL A 153 0.64 -26.37 -17.70
N ALA A 154 -0.64 -26.48 -17.98
CA ALA A 154 -1.75 -25.94 -17.22
C ALA A 154 -2.07 -26.76 -15.95
N HIS A 155 -2.67 -26.06 -14.98
CA HIS A 155 -3.65 -26.55 -14.00
C HIS A 155 -3.32 -27.78 -13.17
N THR A 156 -2.55 -27.60 -12.10
CA THR A 156 -2.86 -28.20 -10.79
C THR A 156 -2.49 -27.20 -9.69
N SER A 157 -3.20 -27.25 -8.56
CA SER A 157 -2.93 -26.47 -7.34
C SER A 157 -1.63 -26.94 -6.65
N SER A 158 -0.51 -26.90 -7.37
CA SER A 158 0.84 -27.00 -6.81
C SER A 158 1.30 -25.59 -6.48
N GLY A 159 1.60 -25.32 -5.20
CA GLY A 159 2.04 -23.99 -4.78
C GLY A 159 3.26 -23.52 -5.59
N ARG A 160 3.16 -22.35 -6.21
CA ARG A 160 4.31 -21.69 -6.85
C ARG A 160 5.29 -21.30 -5.74
N THR A 161 6.56 -21.66 -5.89
CA THR A 161 7.60 -21.27 -4.94
C THR A 161 8.09 -19.85 -5.23
N ILE A 162 8.30 -19.07 -4.17
CA ILE A 162 8.78 -17.70 -4.27
C ILE A 162 10.31 -17.72 -4.44
N TYR A 163 10.83 -16.88 -5.33
CA TYR A 163 12.28 -16.67 -5.43
C TYR A 163 12.75 -15.87 -4.21
N PRO A 164 13.73 -16.37 -3.44
CA PRO A 164 14.04 -15.81 -2.12
C PRO A 164 14.61 -14.40 -2.16
N LYS A 165 15.25 -13.99 -3.27
CA LYS A 165 15.82 -12.65 -3.41
C LYS A 165 14.77 -11.71 -4.02
N PRO A 166 14.48 -10.55 -3.40
CA PRO A 166 13.60 -9.54 -3.98
C PRO A 166 14.07 -9.12 -5.37
N VAL A 167 13.14 -8.90 -6.29
CA VAL A 167 13.41 -8.27 -7.60
C VAL A 167 13.51 -6.75 -7.47
N LEU A 168 12.90 -6.17 -6.44
CA LEU A 168 12.91 -4.75 -6.13
C LEU A 168 12.74 -4.55 -4.62
N SER A 169 13.54 -3.66 -4.04
CA SER A 169 13.41 -3.23 -2.64
C SER A 169 13.32 -1.71 -2.60
N VAL A 170 12.38 -1.17 -1.83
CA VAL A 170 12.12 0.27 -1.72
C VAL A 170 12.06 0.67 -0.26
N PHE A 171 12.76 1.74 0.11
CA PHE A 171 12.66 2.33 1.44
C PHE A 171 11.46 3.27 1.49
N LEU A 172 10.52 3.02 2.40
CA LEU A 172 9.32 3.84 2.54
C LEU A 172 9.49 4.76 3.75
N GLU A 173 9.72 6.05 3.51
CA GLU A 173 9.73 7.06 4.56
C GLU A 173 8.31 7.28 5.11
N PRO A 174 8.16 7.73 6.38
CA PRO A 174 6.90 8.35 6.79
C PRO A 174 6.54 9.49 5.82
N ARG A 175 5.25 9.70 5.61
CA ARG A 175 4.67 10.69 4.69
C ARG A 175 4.90 10.44 3.20
N SER A 176 5.53 9.33 2.83
CA SER A 176 5.67 8.94 1.43
C SER A 176 4.46 8.17 0.91
N VAL A 177 4.32 8.11 -0.41
CA VAL A 177 3.47 7.12 -1.08
C VAL A 177 4.29 6.28 -2.04
N ILE A 178 4.01 4.98 -2.07
CA ILE A 178 4.40 4.10 -3.18
C ILE A 178 3.15 3.70 -3.96
N ILE A 179 3.19 3.90 -5.28
CA ILE A 179 2.13 3.51 -6.20
C ILE A 179 2.60 2.30 -7.00
N THR A 180 1.89 1.19 -6.92
CA THR A 180 2.25 -0.05 -7.61
C THR A 180 1.18 -0.40 -8.63
N SER A 181 1.59 -0.68 -9.86
CA SER A 181 0.72 -1.03 -10.99
C SER A 181 1.40 -1.98 -11.97
N GLY A 182 0.63 -2.52 -12.91
CA GLY A 182 1.16 -3.38 -13.97
C GLY A 182 1.72 -4.70 -13.43
N ASP A 183 2.79 -5.21 -14.02
CA ASP A 183 3.35 -6.53 -13.68
C ASP A 183 3.76 -6.66 -12.21
N LEU A 184 4.23 -5.58 -11.58
CA LEU A 184 4.56 -5.58 -10.14
C LEU A 184 3.33 -5.74 -9.25
N TYR A 185 2.15 -5.37 -9.74
CA TYR A 185 0.88 -5.61 -9.05
C TYR A 185 0.31 -6.99 -9.37
N THR A 186 0.31 -7.38 -10.65
CA THR A 186 -0.45 -8.55 -11.14
C THR A 186 0.31 -9.87 -11.09
N SER A 187 1.63 -9.84 -10.95
CA SER A 187 2.46 -11.05 -11.11
C SER A 187 3.62 -11.15 -10.13
N HIS A 188 3.77 -10.17 -9.24
CA HIS A 188 4.77 -10.17 -8.19
C HIS A 188 4.12 -10.14 -6.82
N LEU A 189 4.80 -10.74 -5.87
CA LEU A 189 4.43 -10.67 -4.47
C LEU A 189 5.10 -9.47 -3.82
N HIS A 190 4.54 -8.97 -2.73
CA HIS A 190 5.20 -7.95 -1.93
C HIS A 190 5.14 -8.26 -0.43
N GLY A 191 6.13 -7.76 0.31
CA GLY A 191 6.29 -8.06 1.71
C GLY A 191 7.09 -7.02 2.48
N ILE A 192 7.01 -7.12 3.80
CA ILE A 192 7.78 -6.36 4.78
C ILE A 192 8.35 -7.36 5.78
N ASP A 193 9.67 -7.34 5.97
CA ASP A 193 10.34 -8.26 6.90
C ASP A 193 9.94 -7.97 8.36
N GLU A 194 9.83 -9.04 9.16
CA GLU A 194 9.48 -9.02 10.59
C GLU A 194 10.71 -8.70 11.45
N VAL A 195 11.15 -7.44 11.42
CA VAL A 195 12.33 -6.95 12.15
C VAL A 195 11.99 -5.77 13.06
N THR A 196 12.75 -5.61 14.13
CA THR A 196 12.66 -4.43 15.03
C THR A 196 13.51 -3.26 14.55
N HIS A 197 14.45 -3.49 13.63
CA HIS A 197 15.34 -2.50 13.06
C HIS A 197 15.86 -2.97 11.69
N ASP A 198 16.24 -2.03 10.84
CA ASP A 198 16.87 -2.28 9.55
C ASP A 198 18.38 -1.94 9.64
N VAL A 199 19.25 -2.81 9.12
CA VAL A 199 20.72 -2.65 9.14
C VAL A 199 21.24 -2.33 7.75
N PHE A 200 21.92 -1.21 7.60
CA PHE A 200 22.46 -0.72 6.34
C PHE A 200 23.98 -0.77 6.30
N LEU A 201 24.53 -1.19 5.17
CA LEU A 201 25.98 -1.32 4.91
C LEU A 201 26.56 -0.11 4.15
N GLY A 202 25.76 0.96 4.01
CA GLY A 202 26.07 2.13 3.17
C GLY A 202 25.73 1.90 1.69
N ASP A 203 25.71 3.00 0.95
CA ASP A 203 25.35 3.06 -0.48
C ASP A 203 23.99 2.41 -0.82
N GLY A 204 23.02 2.53 0.10
CA GLY A 204 21.67 1.99 -0.05
C GLY A 204 21.57 0.48 0.08
N ARG A 205 22.63 -0.20 0.56
CA ARG A 205 22.62 -1.65 0.79
C ARG A 205 22.00 -1.97 2.16
N LEU A 206 20.98 -2.82 2.15
CA LEU A 206 20.35 -3.40 3.32
C LEU A 206 20.86 -4.82 3.53
N LEU A 207 21.18 -5.18 4.77
CA LEU A 207 21.40 -6.55 5.20
C LEU A 207 20.04 -7.15 5.63
N CYS A 208 19.52 -8.09 4.83
CA CYS A 208 18.28 -8.79 5.12
C CYS A 208 18.45 -9.77 6.29
N PRO A 209 17.36 -10.15 6.98
CA PRO A 209 17.40 -11.15 8.05
C PRO A 209 17.93 -12.52 7.63
N THR A 210 17.84 -12.85 6.33
CA THR A 210 18.40 -14.08 5.74
C THR A 210 19.93 -14.07 5.68
N GLY A 211 20.56 -12.91 5.88
CA GLY A 211 21.99 -12.67 5.65
C GLY A 211 22.30 -12.20 4.23
N ASP A 212 21.31 -12.14 3.34
CA ASP A 212 21.48 -11.60 1.99
C ASP A 212 21.58 -10.08 1.97
N GLU A 213 22.29 -9.55 0.97
CA GLU A 213 22.33 -8.11 0.69
C GLU A 213 21.40 -7.74 -0.46
N VAL A 214 20.62 -6.67 -0.26
CA VAL A 214 19.80 -6.04 -1.31
C VAL A 214 20.08 -4.55 -1.40
N VAL A 215 19.97 -3.99 -2.60
CA VAL A 215 20.11 -2.54 -2.84
C VAL A 215 18.72 -1.94 -2.92
N LEU A 216 18.46 -0.93 -2.09
CA LEU A 216 17.22 -0.16 -2.13
C LEU A 216 17.19 0.72 -3.38
N SER A 217 16.17 0.65 -4.22
CA SER A 217 16.20 1.36 -5.51
C SER A 217 16.05 2.88 -5.38
N ASN A 218 15.46 3.36 -4.29
CA ASN A 218 15.17 4.78 -4.06
C ASN A 218 16.08 5.43 -2.99
N TRP A 219 17.18 4.79 -2.58
CA TRP A 219 17.99 5.28 -1.46
C TRP A 219 18.52 6.72 -1.65
N ARG A 220 18.76 7.12 -2.90
CA ARG A 220 19.23 8.49 -3.25
C ARG A 220 18.13 9.54 -3.21
N THR A 221 16.87 9.14 -3.18
CA THR A 221 15.71 10.04 -3.16
C THR A 221 15.07 10.16 -1.78
N VAL A 222 15.64 9.48 -0.78
CA VAL A 222 15.21 9.60 0.63
C VAL A 222 15.54 11.00 1.14
N ARG A 223 14.56 11.68 1.73
CA ARG A 223 14.66 13.12 2.08
C ARG A 223 14.84 13.37 3.57
N THR A 224 14.43 12.45 4.42
CA THR A 224 14.59 12.54 5.87
C THR A 224 16.06 12.42 6.21
N GLN A 225 16.70 13.53 6.56
CA GLN A 225 18.16 13.66 6.68
C GLN A 225 18.81 12.51 7.46
N ASN A 226 18.31 12.21 8.67
CA ASN A 226 18.85 11.15 9.52
C ASN A 226 18.76 9.76 8.85
N MET A 227 17.69 9.49 8.11
CA MET A 227 17.52 8.22 7.39
C MET A 227 18.43 8.18 6.16
N ALA A 228 18.50 9.28 5.40
CA ALA A 228 19.35 9.39 4.23
C ALA A 228 20.84 9.19 4.57
N ASP A 229 21.30 9.73 5.70
CA ASP A 229 22.67 9.55 6.17
C ASP A 229 22.97 8.08 6.54
N VAL A 230 22.05 7.40 7.22
CA VAL A 230 22.22 5.96 7.52
C VAL A 230 22.21 5.10 6.24
N LEU A 231 21.34 5.42 5.28
CA LEU A 231 21.32 4.73 3.99
C LEU A 231 22.61 4.96 3.20
N ARG A 232 23.21 6.15 3.28
CA ARG A 232 24.46 6.51 2.57
C ARG A 232 25.69 5.92 3.23
N TYR A 233 25.84 6.06 4.54
CA TYR A 233 27.07 5.75 5.26
C TYR A 233 27.04 4.43 6.04
N GLY A 234 25.86 3.80 6.13
CA GLY A 234 25.63 2.60 6.92
C GLY A 234 25.24 2.93 8.37
N GLY A 235 24.71 1.91 9.05
CA GLY A 235 24.20 2.02 10.41
C GLY A 235 22.88 1.27 10.59
N THR A 236 22.18 1.58 11.67
CA THR A 236 20.93 0.90 12.05
C THR A 236 19.82 1.92 12.21
N LEU A 237 18.64 1.62 11.65
CA LEU A 237 17.42 2.38 11.89
C LEU A 237 16.43 1.54 12.70
N PRO A 238 16.11 1.90 13.96
CA PRO A 238 15.06 1.22 14.72
C PRO A 238 13.69 1.51 14.10
N ARG A 239 12.85 0.48 13.99
CA ARG A 239 11.45 0.66 13.61
C ARG A 239 10.65 1.09 14.83
N GLU A 240 9.67 1.95 14.58
CA GLU A 240 8.63 2.33 15.54
C GLU A 240 7.27 1.88 15.00
N THR A 241 6.18 2.26 15.67
CA THR A 241 4.84 1.98 15.16
C THR A 241 4.65 2.63 13.79
N ARG A 242 4.42 1.81 12.77
CA ARG A 242 4.11 2.25 11.41
C ARG A 242 2.64 2.02 11.11
N LEU A 243 2.00 3.04 10.56
CA LEU A 243 0.68 2.92 9.96
C LEU A 243 0.80 3.02 8.45
N SER A 244 -0.08 2.37 7.72
CA SER A 244 -0.15 2.53 6.26
C SER A 244 -1.57 2.56 5.75
N LEU A 245 -1.85 3.50 4.85
CA LEU A 245 -3.11 3.61 4.12
C LEU A 245 -2.94 2.93 2.78
N THR A 246 -3.47 1.72 2.64
CA THR A 246 -3.44 0.97 1.39
C THR A 246 -4.70 1.29 0.59
N CYS A 247 -4.57 2.22 -0.35
CA CYS A 247 -5.66 2.83 -1.12
C CYS A 247 -5.87 2.10 -2.45
N ARG A 248 -7.08 1.60 -2.69
CA ARG A 248 -7.42 0.78 -3.86
C ARG A 248 -8.78 1.16 -4.44
N ASP A 249 -9.02 0.74 -5.69
CA ASP A 249 -10.33 0.82 -6.33
C ASP A 249 -10.95 -0.59 -6.46
N VAL A 250 -12.08 -0.81 -5.78
CA VAL A 250 -12.88 -2.03 -5.92
C VAL A 250 -13.83 -1.86 -7.10
N GLU A 251 -13.76 -2.75 -8.08
CA GLU A 251 -14.52 -2.61 -9.32
C GLU A 251 -16.03 -2.81 -9.11
N LYS A 252 -16.41 -3.83 -8.33
CA LYS A 252 -17.81 -4.19 -8.09
C LYS A 252 -18.32 -3.50 -6.82
N VAL A 253 -19.27 -2.58 -6.98
CA VAL A 253 -19.80 -1.79 -5.87
C VAL A 253 -21.32 -1.98 -5.76
N ALA A 254 -21.79 -2.21 -4.53
CA ALA A 254 -23.19 -2.12 -4.17
C ALA A 254 -23.43 -0.85 -3.35
N THR A 255 -24.45 -0.09 -3.70
CA THR A 255 -24.93 1.06 -2.92
C THR A 255 -26.11 0.66 -2.04
N PRO A 256 -26.25 1.25 -0.83
CA PRO A 256 -27.48 1.11 -0.06
C PRO A 256 -28.66 1.59 -0.91
N MET A 257 -29.74 0.81 -0.99
CA MET A 257 -30.97 1.30 -1.62
C MET A 257 -31.43 2.54 -0.87
N ARG A 258 -31.62 3.67 -1.57
CA ARG A 258 -32.33 4.82 -0.99
C ARG A 258 -33.76 4.35 -0.75
N GLY A 259 -34.09 4.03 0.50
CA GLY A 259 -35.47 3.77 0.90
C GLY A 259 -36.31 5.00 0.56
N HIS A 260 -37.18 4.89 -0.44
CA HIS A 260 -38.41 5.67 -0.42
C HIS A 260 -39.18 5.18 0.81
N LEU A 261 -39.18 5.98 1.88
CA LEU A 261 -40.22 5.87 2.90
C LEU A 261 -41.54 6.17 2.18
N PRO A 262 -42.47 5.22 2.02
CA PRO A 262 -43.81 5.58 1.56
C PRO A 262 -44.39 6.54 2.60
N ALA A 263 -44.93 7.67 2.13
CA ALA A 263 -45.61 8.62 2.98
C ALA A 263 -46.66 7.88 3.83
N LEU A 264 -46.51 7.94 5.15
CA LEU A 264 -47.54 7.51 6.09
C LEU A 264 -48.79 8.36 5.80
N ASN A 265 -49.78 7.74 5.18
CA ASN A 265 -51.12 8.31 5.07
C ASN A 265 -51.61 8.62 6.49
N GLN A 266 -51.77 9.91 6.80
CA GLN A 266 -52.51 10.34 7.98
C GLN A 266 -53.94 9.84 7.83
N VAL A 267 -54.29 8.81 8.60
CA VAL A 267 -55.69 8.46 8.85
C VAL A 267 -56.29 9.63 9.63
N ARG A 268 -57.17 10.39 8.98
CA ARG A 268 -58.10 11.28 9.66
C ARG A 268 -59.05 10.41 10.47
N LEU A 269 -58.92 10.47 11.79
CA LEU A 269 -60.00 10.09 12.70
C LEU A 269 -61.11 11.13 12.55
N VAL A 270 -62.31 10.65 12.23
CA VAL A 270 -63.59 11.33 12.45
C VAL A 270 -64.12 10.83 13.78
#